data_AF-A0A2V6UN63-F1
#
_entry.id   AF-A0A2V6UN63-F1
#
_cell.length_a   1.000
_cell.length_b   1.000
_cell.length_c   1.000
_cell.angle_alpha   90.00
_cell.angle_beta   90.00
_cell.angle_gamma   90.00
#
_symmetry.space_group_name_H-M   'P 1'
#
loop_
_entity.id
_entity.type
_entity.pdbx_description
1 polymer ?
#
loop_
_entity_poly.entity_id
_entity_poly.type
_entity_poly.pdbx_seq_one_letter_code
_entity_poly.pdbx_strand_id
1 'polypeptide(L)'
;MKIPLSPGLDARAARGLMTADELLARFPEVPRDLAQDAVLREYVEAFGPLLRLARKPTPCMRDGGDHQHAFYTRLVTDLAIDGMGLARRDRTLARLRATLDEYRRQPATFACTLVPRRPRGAPRSGCA
;
A
#
# COMPACT_ATOMS: atom_id res chain seq x y z
N MET A 1 20.98 -32.04 7.99
CA MET A 1 21.11 -30.83 8.83
C MET A 1 19.77 -30.10 8.85
N LYS A 2 19.12 -30.01 10.01
CA LYS A 2 17.91 -29.18 10.20
C LYS A 2 18.37 -27.87 10.81
N ILE A 3 18.19 -26.76 10.10
CA ILE A 3 18.47 -25.43 10.61
C ILE A 3 17.25 -25.03 11.46
N PRO A 4 17.38 -24.81 12.79
CA PRO A 4 16.28 -24.26 13.56
C PRO A 4 16.10 -22.80 13.15
N LEU A 5 14.98 -22.50 12.49
CA LEU A 5 14.54 -21.13 12.25
C LEU A 5 14.35 -20.45 13.60
N SER A 6 15.17 -19.43 13.84
CA SER A 6 15.21 -18.70 15.11
C SER A 6 13.90 -17.93 15.32
N PRO A 7 13.25 -18.00 16.50
CA PRO A 7 12.00 -17.29 16.80
C PRO A 7 12.12 -15.75 16.78
N GLY A 8 13.33 -15.22 16.59
CA GLY A 8 13.59 -13.78 16.47
C GLY A 8 13.26 -13.17 15.10
N LEU A 9 13.12 -13.97 14.04
CA LEU A 9 12.71 -13.48 12.71
C LEU A 9 11.23 -13.11 12.69
N ASP A 10 10.37 -13.93 13.28
CA ASP A 10 8.94 -13.64 13.42
C ASP A 10 8.67 -12.41 14.29
N ALA A 11 9.40 -12.22 15.39
CA ALA A 11 9.24 -11.06 16.26
C ALA A 11 9.74 -9.75 15.62
N ARG A 12 10.76 -9.83 14.75
CA ARG A 12 11.32 -8.67 14.04
C ARG A 12 10.51 -8.34 12.78
N ALA A 13 9.95 -9.36 12.12
CA ALA A 13 8.91 -9.20 11.12
C ALA A 13 7.68 -8.53 11.76
N ALA A 14 7.18 -9.01 12.90
CA ALA A 14 6.05 -8.43 13.62
C ALA A 14 6.27 -6.97 14.08
N ARG A 15 7.49 -6.58 14.45
CA ARG A 15 7.84 -5.17 14.73
C ARG A 15 8.00 -4.31 13.47
N GLY A 16 8.16 -4.94 12.31
CA GLY A 16 8.21 -4.31 10.99
C GLY A 16 6.87 -4.26 10.27
N LEU A 17 5.88 -5.06 10.68
CA LEU A 17 4.54 -5.06 10.13
C LEU A 17 3.84 -3.75 10.53
N MET A 18 3.29 -3.08 9.53
CA MET A 18 2.41 -1.94 9.74
C MET A 18 1.08 -2.47 10.30
N THR A 19 0.43 -1.73 11.19
CA THR A 19 -0.89 -2.10 11.70
C THR A 19 -1.99 -1.32 10.97
N ALA A 20 -3.22 -1.84 10.98
CA ALA A 20 -4.36 -1.11 10.41
C ALA A 20 -4.59 0.24 11.13
N ASP A 21 -4.30 0.31 12.43
CA ASP A 21 -4.34 1.55 13.21
C ASP A 21 -3.27 2.56 12.73
N GLU A 22 -2.04 2.09 12.47
CA GLU A 22 -0.98 2.92 11.87
C GLU A 22 -1.39 3.44 10.47
N LEU A 23 -2.09 2.63 9.67
CA LEU A 23 -2.62 3.06 8.37
C LEU A 23 -3.62 4.21 8.53
N LEU A 24 -4.60 4.05 9.42
CA LEU A 24 -5.65 5.05 9.66
C LEU A 24 -5.08 6.35 10.23
N ALA A 25 -4.07 6.26 11.11
CA ALA A 25 -3.37 7.43 11.63
C ALA A 25 -2.63 8.21 10.54
N ARG A 26 -2.07 7.51 9.53
CA ARG A 26 -1.39 8.13 8.39
C ARG A 26 -2.34 8.65 7.32
N PHE A 27 -3.43 7.92 7.09
CA PHE A 27 -4.41 8.17 6.03
C PHE A 27 -5.81 8.24 6.67
N PRO A 28 -6.19 9.39 7.23
CA PRO A 28 -7.51 9.55 7.88
C PRO A 28 -8.67 9.48 6.90
N GLU A 29 -8.38 9.48 5.58
CA GLU A 29 -9.34 9.23 4.52
C GLU A 29 -9.77 7.76 4.39
N VAL A 30 -9.08 6.81 5.04
CA VAL A 30 -9.50 5.40 5.05
C VAL A 30 -10.63 5.23 6.08
N PRO A 31 -11.75 4.58 5.72
CA PRO A 31 -12.88 4.44 6.64
C PRO A 31 -12.51 3.50 7.80
N ARG A 32 -12.75 3.97 9.02
CA ARG A 32 -12.49 3.20 10.26
C ARG A 32 -13.27 1.88 10.32
N ASP A 33 -14.39 1.80 9.61
CA ASP A 33 -15.21 0.60 9.55
C ASP A 33 -14.51 -0.57 8.83
N LEU A 34 -13.55 -0.28 7.95
CA LEU A 34 -12.69 -1.29 7.31
C LEU A 34 -11.56 -1.77 8.23
N ALA A 35 -11.23 -1.02 9.31
CA ALA A 35 -10.13 -1.34 10.23
C ALA A 35 -10.25 -2.74 10.85
N GLN A 36 -11.50 -3.19 11.06
CA GLN A 36 -11.82 -4.47 11.67
C GLN A 36 -11.87 -5.63 10.66
N ASP A 37 -11.85 -5.35 9.35
CA ASP A 37 -11.88 -6.40 8.35
C ASP A 37 -10.55 -7.16 8.30
N ALA A 38 -10.66 -8.50 8.31
CA ALA A 38 -9.50 -9.38 8.17
C ALA A 38 -8.74 -9.14 6.86
N VAL A 39 -9.44 -8.79 5.78
CA VAL A 39 -8.83 -8.51 4.47
C VAL A 39 -7.96 -7.25 4.54
N LEU A 40 -8.38 -6.20 5.25
CA LEU A 40 -7.56 -5.00 5.41
C LEU A 40 -6.34 -5.30 6.26
N ARG A 41 -6.48 -6.07 7.34
CA ARG A 41 -5.35 -6.46 8.19
C ARG A 41 -4.29 -7.22 7.39
N GLU A 42 -4.70 -8.22 6.63
CA GLU A 42 -3.81 -8.99 5.75
C GLU A 42 -3.16 -8.10 4.68
N TYR A 43 -3.91 -7.13 4.14
CA TYR A 43 -3.40 -6.15 3.18
C TYR A 43 -2.29 -5.27 3.78
N VAL A 44 -2.50 -4.75 4.99
CA VAL A 44 -1.53 -3.89 5.67
C VAL A 44 -0.29 -4.68 6.11
N GLU A 45 -0.46 -5.95 6.51
CA GLU A 45 0.66 -6.84 6.80
C GLU A 45 1.52 -7.09 5.55
N ALA A 46 0.90 -7.37 4.41
CA ALA A 46 1.60 -7.63 3.15
C ALA A 46 2.30 -6.38 2.58
N PHE A 47 1.65 -5.22 2.64
CA PHE A 47 2.12 -3.99 1.99
C PHE A 47 2.68 -2.94 2.94
N GLY A 48 2.77 -3.22 4.24
CA GLY A 48 3.19 -2.27 5.28
C GLY A 48 4.45 -1.46 4.94
N PRO A 49 5.55 -2.08 4.47
CA PRO A 49 6.75 -1.34 4.05
C PRO A 49 6.48 -0.34 2.93
N LEU A 50 5.63 -0.68 1.96
CA LEU A 50 5.26 0.19 0.83
C LEU A 50 4.29 1.29 1.26
N LEU A 51 3.33 0.97 2.13
CA LEU A 51 2.36 1.90 2.70
C LEU A 51 3.05 2.97 3.58
N ARG A 52 4.14 2.62 4.27
CA ARG A 52 4.97 3.60 4.99
C ARG A 52 5.74 4.55 4.07
N LEU A 53 6.08 4.10 2.86
CA LEU A 53 6.71 4.95 1.85
C LEU A 53 5.69 5.77 1.05
N ALA A 54 4.43 5.33 1.02
CA ALA A 54 3.36 6.01 0.31
C ALA A 54 3.15 7.42 0.85
N ARG A 55 3.10 8.40 -0.06
CA ARG A 55 2.85 9.81 0.26
C ARG A 55 1.72 10.35 -0.62
N LYS A 56 0.77 11.02 0.03
CA LYS A 56 -0.32 11.71 -0.66
C LYS A 56 0.25 12.78 -1.60
N PRO A 57 -0.25 12.87 -2.86
CA PRO A 57 0.16 13.92 -3.78
C PRO A 57 -0.14 15.31 -3.19
N THR A 58 0.76 16.26 -3.46
CA THR A 58 0.54 17.68 -3.18
C THR A 58 0.12 18.41 -4.47
N PRO A 59 -0.62 19.52 -4.37
CA PRO A 59 -1.22 20.21 -5.53
C PRO A 59 -0.23 20.62 -6.64
N CYS A 60 1.06 20.79 -6.30
CA CYS A 60 2.09 21.23 -7.24
C CYS A 60 2.77 20.09 -8.02
N MET A 61 2.36 18.83 -7.83
CA MET A 61 2.93 17.69 -8.56
C MET A 61 2.35 17.61 -9.99
N ARG A 62 3.17 17.88 -11.01
CA ARG A 62 2.72 17.99 -12.42
C ARG A 62 2.92 16.72 -13.26
N ASP A 63 3.74 15.77 -12.81
CA ASP A 63 4.22 14.64 -13.63
C ASP A 63 4.21 13.28 -12.89
N GLY A 64 3.04 12.85 -12.41
CA GLY A 64 2.85 11.47 -11.92
C GLY A 64 3.65 11.07 -10.68
N GLY A 65 4.33 12.01 -10.02
CA GLY A 65 5.02 11.87 -8.73
C GLY A 65 6.20 10.89 -8.71
N ASP A 66 6.97 10.92 -7.61
CA ASP A 66 8.00 9.91 -7.33
C ASP A 66 7.38 8.53 -7.03
N HIS A 67 8.19 7.48 -6.94
CA HIS A 67 7.76 6.12 -6.60
C HIS A 67 6.81 6.05 -5.37
N GLN A 68 7.00 6.95 -4.41
CA GLN A 68 6.15 7.12 -3.22
C GLN A 68 4.70 7.51 -3.56
N HIS A 69 4.49 8.32 -4.59
CA HIS A 69 3.16 8.68 -5.09
C HIS A 69 2.52 7.49 -5.81
N ALA A 70 3.28 6.77 -6.63
CA ALA A 70 2.77 5.57 -7.30
C ALA A 70 2.24 4.54 -6.29
N PHE A 71 2.94 4.38 -5.15
CA PHE A 71 2.45 3.53 -4.05
C PHE A 71 1.15 4.05 -3.42
N TYR A 72 1.02 5.36 -3.19
CA TYR A 72 -0.24 5.94 -2.70
C TYR A 72 -1.38 5.70 -3.71
N THR A 73 -1.15 6.03 -4.98
CA THR A 73 -2.17 5.92 -6.04
C THR A 73 -2.62 4.48 -6.26
N ARG A 74 -1.72 3.50 -6.08
CA ARG A 74 -2.05 2.10 -6.32
C ARG A 74 -2.59 1.37 -5.10
N LEU A 75 -2.14 1.72 -3.89
CA LEU A 75 -2.47 0.99 -2.66
C LEU A 75 -3.47 1.71 -1.74
N VAL A 76 -3.52 3.04 -1.80
CA VAL A 76 -4.32 3.87 -0.87
C VAL A 76 -5.53 4.50 -1.56
N THR A 77 -5.47 4.80 -2.86
CA THR A 77 -6.56 5.49 -3.57
C THR A 77 -7.89 4.74 -3.53
N ASP A 78 -7.91 3.42 -3.74
CA ASP A 78 -9.17 2.66 -3.68
C ASP A 78 -9.80 2.70 -2.28
N LEU A 79 -8.97 2.70 -1.22
CA LEU A 79 -9.43 2.84 0.17
C LEU A 79 -9.94 4.26 0.47
N ALA A 80 -9.27 5.28 -0.07
CA ALA A 80 -9.68 6.68 0.06
C ALA A 80 -11.00 6.96 -0.66
N ILE A 81 -11.22 6.36 -1.84
CA ILE A 81 -12.49 6.47 -2.60
C ILE A 81 -13.64 5.87 -1.79
N ASP A 82 -13.43 4.74 -1.13
CA ASP A 82 -14.41 4.14 -0.22
C ASP A 82 -14.72 5.07 0.97
N GLY A 83 -13.70 5.63 1.60
CA GLY A 83 -13.87 6.55 2.74
C GLY A 83 -14.56 7.87 2.40
N MET A 84 -14.51 8.30 1.13
CA MET A 84 -15.29 9.43 0.61
C MET A 84 -16.75 9.06 0.27
N GLY A 85 -17.15 7.80 0.46
CA GLY A 85 -18.49 7.31 0.11
C GLY A 85 -18.72 7.14 -1.39
N LEU A 86 -17.66 7.16 -2.19
CA LEU A 86 -17.72 7.06 -3.66
C LEU A 86 -17.66 5.62 -4.17
N ALA A 87 -17.29 4.67 -3.32
CA ALA A 87 -17.32 3.23 -3.60
C ALA A 87 -18.11 2.47 -2.53
N ARG A 88 -18.64 1.29 -2.90
CA ARG A 88 -19.25 0.36 -1.95
C ARG A 88 -18.17 -0.49 -1.28
N ARG A 89 -18.29 -0.68 0.04
CA ARG A 89 -17.40 -1.51 0.87
C ARG A 89 -17.04 -2.85 0.22
N ASP A 90 -18.03 -3.63 -0.22
CA ASP A 90 -17.80 -4.95 -0.82
C ASP A 90 -16.92 -4.89 -2.06
N ARG A 91 -17.07 -3.83 -2.87
CA ARG A 91 -16.26 -3.62 -4.07
C ARG A 91 -14.82 -3.27 -3.71
N THR A 92 -14.63 -2.48 -2.67
CA THR A 92 -13.32 -2.11 -2.13
C THR A 92 -12.61 -3.35 -1.57
N LEU A 93 -13.30 -4.16 -0.77
CA LEU A 93 -12.78 -5.43 -0.24
C LEU A 93 -12.41 -6.43 -1.35
N ALA A 94 -13.25 -6.56 -2.39
CA ALA A 94 -12.96 -7.41 -3.54
C ALA A 94 -11.69 -6.97 -4.29
N ARG A 95 -11.47 -5.66 -4.44
CA ARG A 95 -10.25 -5.09 -5.06
C ARG A 95 -9.01 -5.33 -4.22
N LEU A 96 -9.11 -5.16 -2.90
CA LEU A 96 -8.01 -5.47 -1.97
C LEU A 96 -7.63 -6.95 -2.07
N ARG A 97 -8.63 -7.84 -2.13
CA ARG A 97 -8.40 -9.28 -2.27
C ARG A 97 -7.71 -9.62 -3.58
N ALA A 98 -8.17 -9.07 -4.70
CA ALA A 98 -7.53 -9.26 -6.01
C ALA A 98 -6.07 -8.80 -6.01
N THR A 99 -5.77 -7.68 -5.34
CA THR A 99 -4.41 -7.15 -5.19
C THR A 99 -3.53 -8.08 -4.34
N LEU A 100 -4.07 -8.63 -3.25
CA LEU A 100 -3.37 -9.63 -2.43
C LEU A 100 -3.09 -10.91 -3.20
N ASP A 101 -4.04 -11.38 -4.00
CA ASP A 101 -3.84 -12.57 -4.83
C ASP A 101 -2.80 -12.34 -5.94
N GLU A 102 -2.77 -11.13 -6.53
CA GLU A 102 -1.71 -10.76 -7.47
C GLU A 102 -0.33 -10.72 -6.79
N TYR A 103 -0.24 -10.11 -5.60
CA TYR A 103 0.98 -10.10 -4.80
C TYR A 103 1.46 -11.51 -4.45
N ARG A 104 0.56 -12.40 -4.02
CA ARG A 104 0.90 -13.80 -3.69
C ARG A 104 1.43 -14.57 -4.88
N ARG A 105 0.96 -14.27 -6.10
CA ARG A 105 1.48 -14.92 -7.32
C ARG A 105 2.92 -14.51 -7.61
N GLN A 106 3.30 -13.27 -7.31
CA GLN A 106 4.62 -12.73 -7.69
C GLN A 106 5.17 -11.72 -6.66
N PRO A 107 5.46 -12.13 -5.41
CA PRO A 107 5.80 -11.19 -4.34
C PRO A 107 7.12 -10.44 -4.60
N ALA A 108 8.08 -11.09 -5.26
CA ALA A 108 9.39 -10.51 -5.55
C ALA A 108 9.36 -9.40 -6.62
N THR A 109 8.42 -9.45 -7.56
CA THR A 109 8.32 -8.50 -8.67
C THR A 109 7.13 -7.55 -8.55
N PHE A 110 6.21 -7.78 -7.61
CA PHE A 110 5.03 -6.94 -7.42
C PHE A 110 5.37 -5.46 -7.20
N ALA A 111 6.41 -5.16 -6.41
CA ALA A 111 6.84 -3.77 -6.22
C ALA A 111 7.23 -3.07 -7.54
N CYS A 112 7.71 -3.83 -8.54
CA CYS A 112 8.03 -3.33 -9.87
C CYS A 112 6.79 -3.11 -10.76
N THR A 113 5.65 -3.74 -10.45
CA THR A 113 4.37 -3.50 -11.15
C THR A 113 3.63 -2.29 -10.61
N LEU A 114 3.88 -1.92 -9.34
CA LEU A 114 3.27 -0.76 -8.68
C LEU A 114 3.75 0.58 -9.21
N VAL A 115 4.98 0.65 -9.70
CA VAL A 115 5.54 1.87 -10.26
C VAL A 115 5.37 1.84 -11.77
N PRO A 116 4.59 2.77 -12.38
CA PRO A 116 4.52 2.87 -13.83
C PRO A 116 5.93 3.13 -14.39
N ARG A 117 6.30 2.43 -15.46
CA ARG A 117 7.58 2.63 -16.13
C ARG A 117 7.68 4.08 -16.59
N ARG A 118 8.63 4.84 -16.04
CA ARG A 118 8.91 6.21 -16.47
C ARG A 118 9.27 6.18 -17.96
N PRO A 119 8.56 6.91 -18.83
CA PRO A 119 8.97 7.04 -20.22
C PRO A 119 10.36 7.72 -20.29
N ARG A 120 11.22 7.24 -21.19
CA ARG A 120 12.55 7.84 -21.41
C ARG A 120 12.36 9.31 -21.80
N GLY A 121 12.83 10.24 -20.95
CA GLY A 121 12.76 11.69 -21.19
C GLY A 121 11.82 12.48 -20.27
N ALA A 122 11.10 11.85 -19.34
CA ALA A 122 10.22 12.59 -18.44
C ALA A 122 11.01 13.52 -17.49
N PRO A 123 10.62 14.82 -17.38
CA PRO A 123 11.32 15.81 -16.55
C PRO A 123 11.36 15.40 -15.08
N ARG A 124 12.41 15.81 -14.36
CA ARG A 124 12.54 15.55 -12.91
C ARG A 124 11.46 16.33 -12.18
N SER A 125 10.67 15.64 -11.35
CA SER A 125 9.71 16.25 -10.43
C SER A 125 10.49 16.96 -9.32
N GLY A 126 10.68 18.27 -9.47
CA GLY A 126 11.23 19.15 -8.44
C GLY A 126 10.58 20.51 -8.55
N CYS A 127 10.13 21.06 -7.42
CA CYS A 127 9.65 22.44 -7.37
C CYS A 127 10.83 23.38 -7.67
N ALA A 128 10.60 24.34 -8.57
CA ALA A 128 11.47 25.49 -8.77
C ALA A 128 11.22 26.54 -7.67
#